data_AF-Q4WF23-F1
#
_entry.id   AF-Q4WF23-F1
#
_cell.length_a   1.000
_cell.length_b   1.000
_cell.length_c   1.000
_cell.angle_alpha   90.00
_cell.angle_beta   90.00
_cell.angle_gamma   90.00
#
_symmetry.space_group_name_H-M   'P 1'
#
loop_
_entity.id
_entity.type
_entity.pdbx_description
1 polymer ?
#
loop_
_entity_poly.entity_id
_entity_poly.type
_entity_poly.pdbx_seq_one_letter_code
_entity_poly.pdbx_strand_id
1 'polypeptide(L)'
;MAHLAAGDWDAIKAFMIERVNLPNCKGPAGHTGLDGSRWYRMIGAWEIQGFVICETCYQELVAWNQLKSYFATTPTIKSDEHLWTCDAAVVPLIKEGLRRAIASPHRWDELHRLFRRRMEYPSCLETKNLLAGSTYWYACKAVPDLVVCTACYLDHFVLDYASSWELHPLTPEQQQQRFECGMQTLQIYAALGVCKQIGIAANTDEYDGFETLARMILESPPCNAEDMRNATWYAPKDCTVDVYAICRRCLLGFMAPPGFAREFKEVESRRGGNWLCDLHPTTPRFRKYLAKYAAAVKLEDFSFFSKYVVEWTPYPECPRNEACTNRKWYGEGRFTACELCYKEAMEGASLASRLDCALVPNEARCQMYSRRMRNLWRQACENNDLDSFLALANERMDAFLLMNMEKERQLAEMSIRMSQRNTLLLASSMNTGIDGIVSAARGDNGTRWGNSSIGYIWQTSAGAEGRLQFDQAMGMNVVPASSDLARMAPVMQRWAELE
;
A
#
# COMPACT_ATOMS: atom_id res chain seq x y z
N MET A 1 32.31 2.18 14.94
CA MET A 1 32.63 1.53 16.23
C MET A 1 34.11 1.19 16.38
N ALA A 2 34.83 0.76 15.34
CA ALA A 2 36.28 0.53 15.43
C ALA A 2 37.09 1.78 15.86
N HIS A 3 36.81 2.96 15.28
CA HIS A 3 37.45 4.23 15.68
C HIS A 3 37.05 4.71 17.09
N LEU A 4 35.82 4.41 17.53
CA LEU A 4 35.35 4.68 18.91
C LEU A 4 36.09 3.81 19.92
N ALA A 5 36.29 2.53 19.62
CA ALA A 5 37.07 1.62 20.46
C ALA A 5 38.57 1.97 20.47
N ALA A 6 39.08 2.57 19.39
CA ALA A 6 40.47 3.02 19.27
C ALA A 6 40.72 4.46 19.79
N GLY A 7 39.69 5.19 20.23
CA GLY A 7 39.83 6.57 20.72
C GLY A 7 40.20 7.60 19.64
N ASP A 8 39.98 7.28 18.37
CA ASP A 8 40.35 8.11 17.21
C ASP A 8 39.27 9.17 16.93
N TRP A 9 39.35 10.27 17.70
CA TRP A 9 38.39 11.37 17.64
C TRP A 9 38.41 12.14 16.31
N ASP A 10 39.54 12.19 15.61
CA ASP A 10 39.64 12.87 14.32
C ASP A 10 38.89 12.12 13.24
N ALA A 11 39.01 10.78 13.19
CA ALA A 11 38.20 9.96 12.28
C ALA A 11 36.71 10.05 12.60
N ILE A 12 36.33 10.08 13.89
CA ILE A 12 34.93 10.26 14.31
C ILE A 12 34.38 11.63 13.86
N LYS A 13 35.17 12.70 14.03
CA LYS A 13 34.77 14.05 13.60
C LYS A 13 34.63 14.13 12.07
N ALA A 14 35.57 13.54 11.33
CA ALA A 14 35.51 13.47 9.87
C ALA A 14 34.24 12.72 9.40
N PHE A 15 33.95 11.56 10.01
CA PHE A 15 32.72 10.81 9.75
C PHE A 15 31.46 11.65 10.00
N MET A 16 31.37 12.34 11.14
CA MET A 16 30.20 13.17 11.46
C MET A 16 29.99 14.30 10.45
N ILE A 17 31.07 14.98 10.03
CA ILE A 17 31.00 16.05 9.02
C ILE A 17 30.54 15.49 7.67
N GLU A 18 31.10 14.37 7.23
CA GLU A 18 30.71 13.76 5.95
C GLU A 18 29.26 13.27 5.98
N ARG A 19 28.83 12.68 7.11
CA ARG A 19 27.48 12.14 7.26
C ARG A 19 26.38 13.21 7.19
N VAL A 20 26.64 14.41 7.72
CA VAL A 20 25.68 15.54 7.67
C VAL A 20 25.40 15.97 6.22
N ASN A 21 26.37 15.81 5.33
CA ASN A 21 26.25 16.19 3.92
C ASN A 21 25.64 15.09 3.03
N LEU A 22 25.40 13.88 3.57
CA LEU A 22 24.86 12.76 2.81
C LEU A 22 23.34 12.62 3.03
N PRO A 23 22.54 12.45 1.95
CA PRO A 23 21.13 12.16 2.07
C PRO A 23 20.91 10.81 2.74
N ASN A 24 19.76 10.62 3.39
CA ASN A 24 19.38 9.31 3.93
C ASN A 24 19.12 8.31 2.80
N CYS A 25 19.43 7.04 3.04
CA CYS A 25 19.02 5.97 2.13
C CYS A 25 17.49 5.94 2.00
N LYS A 26 16.99 5.79 0.77
CA LYS A 26 15.56 5.73 0.47
C LYS A 26 14.91 4.38 0.80
N GLY A 27 15.71 3.38 1.16
CA GLY A 27 15.23 2.05 1.54
C GLY A 27 14.37 1.41 0.46
N PRO A 28 13.22 0.81 0.81
CA PRO A 28 12.30 0.21 -0.16
C PRO A 28 11.67 1.20 -1.15
N ALA A 29 11.67 2.51 -0.85
CA ALA A 29 11.17 3.52 -1.79
C ALA A 29 12.06 3.64 -3.04
N GLY A 30 13.30 3.17 -2.95
CA GLY A 30 14.26 3.11 -4.05
C GLY A 30 14.77 4.46 -4.52
N HIS A 31 15.75 4.41 -5.42
CA HIS A 31 16.43 5.53 -6.05
C HIS A 31 16.15 5.50 -7.56
N THR A 32 16.06 6.68 -8.16
CA THR A 32 15.91 6.89 -9.60
C THR A 32 17.22 7.43 -10.19
N GLY A 33 17.45 7.28 -11.50
CA GLY A 33 18.67 7.77 -12.16
C GLY A 33 18.97 9.26 -11.95
N LEU A 34 17.93 10.06 -11.71
CA LEU A 34 18.00 11.50 -11.42
C LEU A 34 18.61 11.84 -10.06
N ASP A 35 18.71 10.87 -9.14
CA ASP A 35 19.20 11.11 -7.78
C ASP A 35 20.72 11.28 -7.69
N GLY A 36 21.46 11.05 -8.79
CA GLY A 36 22.92 11.17 -8.84
C GLY A 36 23.68 10.30 -7.83
N SER A 37 23.00 9.29 -7.25
CA SER A 37 23.51 8.49 -6.14
C SER A 37 24.67 7.60 -6.61
N ARG A 38 25.77 7.57 -5.84
CA ARG A 38 26.85 6.60 -6.08
C ARG A 38 26.46 5.22 -5.52
N TRP A 39 26.90 4.18 -6.21
CA TRP A 39 26.60 2.79 -5.86
C TRP A 39 27.90 2.01 -5.72
N TYR A 40 27.88 1.04 -4.82
CA TYR A 40 29.04 0.21 -4.50
C TYR A 40 28.65 -1.26 -4.62
N ARG A 41 29.54 -2.05 -5.22
CA ARG A 41 29.42 -3.51 -5.34
C ARG A 41 30.60 -4.19 -4.68
N MET A 42 30.44 -5.47 -4.35
CA MET A 42 31.57 -6.31 -3.94
C MET A 42 32.44 -6.67 -5.15
N ILE A 43 33.73 -6.90 -4.94
CA ILE A 43 34.72 -7.15 -6.01
C ILE A 43 35.50 -8.45 -5.84
N GLY A 44 36.07 -8.93 -6.96
CA GLY A 44 36.98 -10.07 -6.99
C GLY A 44 36.29 -11.37 -6.58
N ALA A 45 36.94 -12.17 -5.72
CA ALA A 45 36.38 -13.42 -5.20
C ALA A 45 35.08 -13.23 -4.37
N TRP A 46 34.78 -11.99 -3.99
CA TRP A 46 33.62 -11.61 -3.18
C TRP A 46 32.46 -11.08 -4.02
N GLU A 47 32.55 -11.08 -5.35
CA GLU A 47 31.45 -10.60 -6.19
C GLU A 47 30.17 -11.44 -5.97
N ILE A 48 29.05 -10.73 -5.87
CA ILE A 48 27.69 -11.28 -5.81
C ILE A 48 26.89 -10.59 -6.91
N GLN A 49 26.34 -11.37 -7.83
CA GLN A 49 25.57 -10.84 -8.96
C GLN A 49 24.32 -10.09 -8.45
N GLY A 50 24.10 -8.89 -9.00
CA GLY A 50 22.95 -8.05 -8.64
C GLY A 50 23.08 -7.30 -7.31
N PHE A 51 24.11 -7.59 -6.49
CA PHE A 51 24.31 -6.93 -5.22
C PHE A 51 24.78 -5.47 -5.39
N VAL A 52 24.10 -4.55 -4.72
CA VAL A 52 24.48 -3.14 -4.63
C VAL A 52 24.07 -2.47 -3.32
N ILE A 53 24.92 -1.56 -2.86
CA ILE A 53 24.59 -0.65 -1.75
C ILE A 53 24.76 0.80 -2.17
N CYS A 54 23.86 1.68 -1.74
CA CYS A 54 23.96 3.09 -2.03
C CYS A 54 25.08 3.74 -1.22
N GLU A 55 25.51 4.92 -1.66
CA GLU A 55 26.56 5.71 -1.02
C GLU A 55 26.37 5.90 0.48
N THR A 56 25.17 6.25 0.92
CA THR A 56 24.88 6.45 2.34
C THR A 56 25.15 5.18 3.15
N CYS A 57 24.66 4.02 2.70
CA CYS A 57 24.87 2.77 3.40
C CYS A 57 26.34 2.31 3.34
N TYR A 58 27.04 2.54 2.22
CA TYR A 58 28.48 2.29 2.13
C TYR A 58 29.25 3.14 3.14
N GLN A 59 28.94 4.44 3.23
CA GLN A 59 29.60 5.35 4.16
C GLN A 59 29.30 5.00 5.62
N GLU A 60 28.08 4.55 5.94
CA GLU A 60 27.72 4.16 7.29
C GLU A 60 28.28 2.80 7.72
N LEU A 61 28.34 1.82 6.81
CA LEU A 61 28.62 0.41 7.16
C LEU A 61 29.99 -0.08 6.70
N VAL A 62 30.65 0.55 5.73
CA VAL A 62 31.81 -0.03 5.03
C VAL A 62 33.02 0.91 4.98
N ALA A 63 32.84 2.19 4.64
CA ALA A 63 33.94 3.09 4.29
C ALA A 63 35.01 3.29 5.38
N TRP A 64 34.63 3.06 6.64
CA TRP A 64 35.44 3.34 7.83
C TRP A 64 35.87 2.08 8.58
N ASN A 65 36.02 0.96 7.88
CA ASN A 65 36.48 -0.31 8.46
C ASN A 65 37.13 -1.21 7.38
N GLN A 66 37.63 -2.40 7.79
CA GLN A 66 38.34 -3.30 6.88
C GLN A 66 37.51 -3.76 5.67
N LEU A 67 36.18 -3.70 5.75
CA LEU A 67 35.31 -4.15 4.67
C LEU A 67 35.46 -3.29 3.42
N LYS A 68 35.95 -2.04 3.53
CA LYS A 68 36.26 -1.17 2.39
C LYS A 68 37.06 -1.86 1.29
N SER A 69 37.98 -2.77 1.66
CA SER A 69 38.82 -3.51 0.72
C SER A 69 38.06 -4.48 -0.19
N TYR A 70 36.83 -4.86 0.18
CA TYR A 70 35.98 -5.78 -0.59
C TYR A 70 35.02 -5.10 -1.55
N PHE A 71 35.02 -3.76 -1.61
CA PHE A 71 34.05 -2.99 -2.37
C PHE A 71 34.72 -2.04 -3.37
N ALA A 72 34.05 -1.82 -4.49
CA ALA A 72 34.40 -0.76 -5.43
C ALA A 72 33.16 -0.02 -5.90
N THR A 73 33.36 1.21 -6.37
CA THR A 73 32.31 2.01 -6.98
C THR A 73 31.89 1.40 -8.32
N THR A 74 30.57 1.34 -8.53
CA THR A 74 29.95 0.96 -9.81
C THR A 74 29.72 2.24 -10.62
N PRO A 75 29.80 2.22 -11.97
CA PRO A 75 29.44 3.38 -12.79
C PRO A 75 28.05 3.90 -12.38
N THR A 76 27.94 5.22 -12.18
CA THR A 76 26.65 5.87 -11.92
C THR A 76 25.76 5.69 -13.14
N ILE A 77 24.76 4.82 -13.05
CA ILE A 77 23.82 4.62 -14.16
C ILE A 77 22.81 5.77 -14.13
N LYS A 78 22.92 6.67 -15.11
CA LYS A 78 21.91 7.71 -15.39
C LYS A 78 20.83 7.14 -16.32
N SER A 79 20.09 6.12 -15.89
CA SER A 79 18.87 5.71 -16.61
C SER A 79 17.64 6.09 -15.80
N ASP A 80 16.74 6.84 -16.44
CA ASP A 80 15.53 7.37 -15.80
C ASP A 80 14.43 6.31 -15.61
N GLU A 81 14.63 5.10 -16.14
CA GLU A 81 13.59 4.08 -16.26
C GLU A 81 13.61 2.99 -15.18
N HIS A 82 14.66 2.91 -14.35
CA HIS A 82 14.81 1.80 -13.40
C HIS A 82 14.92 2.28 -11.96
N LEU A 83 14.07 1.72 -11.10
CA LEU A 83 14.10 1.92 -9.65
C LEU A 83 15.13 0.98 -9.03
N TRP A 84 16.13 1.53 -8.34
CA TRP A 84 17.17 0.76 -7.65
C TRP A 84 16.97 0.79 -6.15
N THR A 85 17.04 -0.36 -5.49
CA THR A 85 16.99 -0.47 -4.02
C THR A 85 18.38 -0.80 -3.47
N CYS A 86 18.67 -0.31 -2.26
CA CYS A 86 19.92 -0.60 -1.57
C CYS A 86 19.78 -1.91 -0.79
N ASP A 87 20.59 -2.92 -1.09
CA ASP A 87 20.51 -4.24 -0.44
C ASP A 87 20.77 -4.18 1.06
N ALA A 88 21.68 -3.33 1.51
CA ALA A 88 21.92 -3.09 2.94
C ALA A 88 20.76 -2.38 3.65
N ALA A 89 19.79 -1.83 2.91
CA ALA A 89 18.59 -1.23 3.48
C ALA A 89 17.38 -2.17 3.40
N VAL A 90 17.25 -2.98 2.35
CA VAL A 90 16.07 -3.82 2.09
C VAL A 90 16.25 -5.28 2.49
N VAL A 91 17.49 -5.78 2.61
CA VAL A 91 17.81 -7.17 3.00
C VAL A 91 18.38 -7.17 4.44
N PRO A 92 17.58 -7.55 5.45
CA PRO A 92 18.02 -7.55 6.85
C PRO A 92 19.31 -8.33 7.11
N LEU A 93 19.48 -9.50 6.47
CA LEU A 93 20.69 -10.30 6.61
C LEU A 93 21.95 -9.54 6.18
N ILE A 94 21.89 -8.81 5.06
CA ILE A 94 23.03 -8.05 4.55
C ILE A 94 23.39 -6.94 5.53
N LYS A 95 22.40 -6.17 5.99
CA LYS A 95 22.64 -5.09 6.95
C LYS A 95 23.29 -5.59 8.24
N GLU A 96 22.73 -6.64 8.82
CA GLU A 96 23.17 -7.15 10.10
C GLU A 96 24.47 -7.93 9.99
N GLY A 97 24.63 -8.72 8.92
CA GLY A 97 25.88 -9.39 8.62
C GLY A 97 27.04 -8.41 8.41
N LEU A 98 26.82 -7.29 7.71
CA LEU A 98 27.85 -6.25 7.57
C LEU A 98 28.27 -5.71 8.94
N ARG A 99 27.33 -5.43 9.84
CA ARG A 99 27.64 -4.99 11.22
C ARG A 99 28.44 -6.03 11.99
N ARG A 100 28.06 -7.30 11.91
CA ARG A 100 28.80 -8.41 12.55
C ARG A 100 30.19 -8.59 11.97
N ALA A 101 30.36 -8.40 10.66
CA ALA A 101 31.66 -8.48 10.01
C ALA A 101 32.62 -7.35 10.46
N ILE A 102 32.09 -6.19 10.86
CA ILE A 102 32.90 -5.12 11.49
C ILE A 102 33.39 -5.59 12.87
N ALA A 103 32.50 -6.16 13.69
CA ALA A 103 32.81 -6.63 15.04
C ALA A 103 33.64 -7.92 15.07
N SER A 104 33.51 -8.77 14.04
CA SER A 104 34.15 -10.08 13.94
C SER A 104 34.68 -10.31 12.51
N PRO A 105 35.80 -9.66 12.12
CA PRO A 105 36.35 -9.72 10.77
C PRO A 105 36.62 -11.15 10.26
N HIS A 106 37.01 -12.04 11.16
CA HIS A 106 37.31 -13.44 10.85
C HIS A 106 36.09 -14.25 10.36
N ARG A 107 34.86 -13.73 10.52
CA ARG A 107 33.62 -14.36 10.04
C ARG A 107 33.19 -13.90 8.65
N TRP A 108 33.99 -13.06 7.97
CA TRP A 108 33.62 -12.52 6.66
C TRP A 108 33.21 -13.59 5.65
N ASP A 109 34.01 -14.66 5.52
CA ASP A 109 33.76 -15.73 4.55
C ASP A 109 32.45 -16.49 4.79
N GLU A 110 32.07 -16.65 6.06
CA GLU A 110 30.81 -17.27 6.47
C GLU A 110 29.62 -16.36 6.13
N LEU A 111 29.71 -15.08 6.51
CA LEU A 111 28.67 -14.08 6.26
C LEU A 111 28.48 -13.82 4.76
N HIS A 112 29.57 -13.76 4.01
CA HIS A 112 29.55 -13.60 2.56
C HIS A 112 28.82 -14.74 1.86
N ARG A 113 29.04 -15.99 2.30
CA ARG A 113 28.29 -17.16 1.80
C ARG A 113 26.79 -17.03 2.06
N LEU A 114 26.41 -16.51 3.23
CA LEU A 114 25.00 -16.25 3.54
C LEU A 114 24.42 -15.14 2.66
N PHE A 115 25.17 -14.06 2.39
CA PHE A 115 24.74 -13.00 1.48
C PHE A 115 24.49 -13.53 0.07
N ARG A 116 25.46 -14.27 -0.49
CA ARG A 116 25.33 -14.89 -1.81
C ARG A 116 24.08 -15.77 -1.88
N ARG A 117 23.92 -16.67 -0.89
CA ARG A 117 22.74 -17.54 -0.80
C ARG A 117 21.44 -16.75 -0.71
N ARG A 118 21.40 -15.64 0.05
CA ARG A 118 20.19 -14.82 0.17
C ARG A 118 19.82 -14.13 -1.13
N MET A 119 20.80 -13.73 -1.94
CA MET A 119 20.57 -13.11 -3.24
C MET A 119 20.09 -14.09 -4.32
N GLU A 120 20.20 -15.40 -4.10
CA GLU A 120 19.65 -16.44 -4.99
C GLU A 120 18.12 -16.57 -4.88
N TYR A 121 17.51 -16.06 -3.80
CA TYR A 121 16.07 -16.19 -3.55
C TYR A 121 15.35 -14.84 -3.69
N PRO A 122 14.13 -14.85 -4.28
CA PRO A 122 13.30 -13.65 -4.32
C PRO A 122 12.91 -13.21 -2.91
N SER A 123 12.47 -11.96 -2.78
CA SER A 123 11.92 -11.46 -1.53
C SER A 123 10.66 -12.25 -1.12
N CYS A 124 10.34 -12.25 0.16
CA CYS A 124 9.14 -12.94 0.65
C CYS A 124 7.84 -12.42 0.02
N LEU A 125 7.79 -11.13 -0.32
CA LEU A 125 6.62 -10.53 -0.97
C LEU A 125 6.44 -11.08 -2.39
N GLU A 126 7.53 -11.26 -3.13
CA GLU A 126 7.51 -11.87 -4.46
C GLU A 126 7.15 -13.36 -4.39
N THR A 127 7.56 -14.06 -3.34
CA THR A 127 7.21 -15.48 -3.12
C THR A 127 5.70 -15.70 -2.98
N LYS A 128 4.93 -14.71 -2.53
CA LYS A 128 3.47 -14.83 -2.32
C LYS A 128 2.70 -15.31 -3.55
N ASN A 129 3.18 -14.95 -4.74
CA ASN A 129 2.53 -15.29 -6.01
C ASN A 129 3.11 -16.55 -6.68
N LEU A 130 4.13 -17.16 -6.08
CA LEU A 130 4.83 -18.33 -6.61
C LEU A 130 4.29 -19.63 -5.98
N LEU A 131 4.59 -20.74 -6.65
CA LEU A 131 4.34 -22.07 -6.10
C LEU A 131 5.27 -22.36 -4.93
N ALA A 132 4.82 -23.13 -3.94
CA ALA A 132 5.59 -23.42 -2.75
C ALA A 132 6.93 -24.10 -3.07
N GLY A 133 7.00 -24.91 -4.14
CA GLY A 133 8.23 -25.54 -4.60
C GLY A 133 9.29 -24.59 -5.19
N SER A 134 8.98 -23.30 -5.38
CA SER A 134 9.95 -22.29 -5.86
C SER A 134 11.01 -21.90 -4.83
N THR A 135 10.84 -22.31 -3.57
CA THR A 135 11.75 -22.05 -2.47
C THR A 135 11.77 -23.24 -1.52
N TYR A 136 12.73 -23.25 -0.60
CA TYR A 136 12.65 -24.06 0.60
C TYR A 136 11.87 -23.34 1.70
N TRP A 137 11.37 -24.13 2.65
CA TRP A 137 10.57 -23.70 3.77
C TRP A 137 11.22 -24.19 5.06
N TYR A 138 11.07 -23.41 6.12
CA TYR A 138 11.65 -23.69 7.43
C TYR A 138 10.55 -23.61 8.47
N ALA A 139 10.45 -24.61 9.34
CA ALA A 139 9.50 -24.65 10.44
C ALA A 139 10.22 -24.35 11.76
N CYS A 140 9.56 -23.60 12.64
CA CYS A 140 10.00 -23.41 14.01
C CYS A 140 9.74 -24.69 14.81
N LYS A 141 10.75 -25.21 15.50
CA LYS A 141 10.63 -26.47 16.26
C LYS A 141 9.63 -26.37 17.42
N ALA A 142 9.57 -25.21 18.08
CA ALA A 142 8.67 -24.96 19.21
C ALA A 142 7.24 -24.55 18.79
N VAL A 143 7.08 -24.10 17.53
CA VAL A 143 5.80 -23.69 16.94
C VAL A 143 5.72 -24.24 15.52
N PRO A 144 5.38 -25.53 15.34
CA PRO A 144 5.42 -26.18 14.02
C PRO A 144 4.55 -25.50 12.95
N ASP A 145 3.47 -24.84 13.35
CA ASP A 145 2.59 -24.07 12.46
C ASP A 145 3.24 -22.76 11.95
N LEU A 146 4.33 -22.32 12.57
CA LEU A 146 5.11 -21.18 12.10
C LEU A 146 6.13 -21.66 11.06
N VAL A 147 5.72 -21.60 9.80
CA VAL A 147 6.55 -21.94 8.64
C VAL A 147 6.92 -20.67 7.87
N VAL A 148 8.21 -20.51 7.51
CA VAL A 148 8.72 -19.34 6.80
C VAL A 148 9.50 -19.74 5.55
N CYS A 149 9.49 -18.91 4.52
CA CYS A 149 10.29 -19.14 3.31
C CYS A 149 11.79 -18.93 3.58
N THR A 150 12.66 -19.47 2.70
CA THR A 150 14.12 -19.30 2.79
C THR A 150 14.56 -17.85 2.96
N ALA A 151 13.95 -16.91 2.25
CA ALA A 151 14.29 -15.48 2.36
C ALA A 151 14.10 -14.97 3.80
N CYS A 152 12.94 -15.25 4.41
CA CYS A 152 12.66 -14.87 5.79
C CYS A 152 13.49 -15.64 6.82
N TYR A 153 13.78 -16.92 6.58
CA TYR A 153 14.71 -17.69 7.39
C TYR A 153 16.09 -17.04 7.44
N LEU A 154 16.63 -16.71 6.27
CA LEU A 154 17.92 -16.05 6.12
C LEU A 154 17.93 -14.64 6.70
N ASP A 155 16.87 -13.85 6.48
CA ASP A 155 16.80 -12.46 6.94
C ASP A 155 16.59 -12.31 8.44
N HIS A 156 15.98 -13.31 9.10
CA HIS A 156 15.53 -13.14 10.48
C HIS A 156 16.03 -14.19 11.46
N PHE A 157 16.44 -15.38 11.02
CA PHE A 157 16.68 -16.48 11.94
C PHE A 157 18.07 -17.12 11.77
N VAL A 158 18.66 -17.11 10.57
CA VAL A 158 19.92 -17.85 10.31
C VAL A 158 21.12 -17.40 11.16
N LEU A 159 21.20 -16.12 11.53
CA LEU A 159 22.37 -15.60 12.24
C LEU A 159 22.37 -15.92 13.75
N ASP A 160 21.18 -16.05 14.35
CA ASP A 160 21.00 -16.10 15.81
C ASP A 160 20.24 -17.34 16.28
N TYR A 161 19.32 -17.83 15.45
CA TYR A 161 18.31 -18.79 15.84
C TYR A 161 18.27 -20.00 14.91
N ALA A 162 19.32 -20.24 14.12
CA ALA A 162 19.33 -21.32 13.14
C ALA A 162 19.01 -22.70 13.75
N SER A 163 19.40 -22.94 15.00
CA SER A 163 19.15 -24.20 15.73
C SER A 163 17.69 -24.43 16.11
N SER A 164 16.89 -23.37 16.27
CA SER A 164 15.46 -23.43 16.60
C SER A 164 14.57 -23.73 15.40
N TRP A 165 15.16 -23.83 14.21
CA TRP A 165 14.46 -24.02 12.95
C TRP A 165 15.00 -25.24 12.21
N GLU A 166 14.15 -25.85 11.41
CA GLU A 166 14.51 -26.99 10.57
C GLU A 166 13.85 -26.89 9.21
N LEU A 167 14.41 -27.61 8.24
CA LEU A 167 13.84 -27.68 6.90
C LEU A 167 12.46 -28.34 6.99
N HIS A 168 11.45 -27.66 6.44
CA HIS A 168 10.09 -28.18 6.34
C HIS A 168 9.91 -28.86 4.97
N PRO A 169 9.87 -30.20 4.91
CA PRO A 169 9.69 -30.91 3.66
C PRO A 169 8.25 -30.76 3.16
N LEU A 170 8.10 -30.48 1.86
CA LEU A 170 6.80 -30.41 1.20
C LEU A 170 6.54 -31.68 0.40
N THR A 171 5.30 -32.20 0.47
CA THR A 171 4.84 -33.25 -0.45
C THR A 171 4.77 -32.72 -1.89
N PRO A 172 4.79 -33.60 -2.92
CA PRO A 172 4.65 -33.18 -4.31
C PRO A 172 3.40 -32.33 -4.57
N GLU A 173 2.29 -32.61 -3.88
CA GLU A 173 1.05 -31.84 -3.98
C GLU A 173 1.20 -30.44 -3.38
N GLN A 174 1.82 -30.35 -2.20
CA GLN A 174 2.08 -29.06 -1.53
C GLN A 174 3.01 -28.17 -2.36
N GLN A 175 3.98 -28.75 -3.07
CA GLN A 175 4.89 -28.00 -3.95
C GLN A 175 4.15 -27.28 -5.09
N GLN A 176 3.01 -27.82 -5.54
CA GLN A 176 2.15 -27.24 -6.58
C GLN A 176 1.09 -26.27 -6.03
N GLN A 177 1.03 -26.08 -4.70
CA GLN A 177 0.13 -25.13 -4.07
C GLN A 177 0.84 -23.81 -3.77
N ARG A 178 0.05 -22.77 -3.48
CA ARG A 178 0.58 -21.54 -2.87
C ARG A 178 0.66 -21.75 -1.37
N PHE A 179 1.78 -21.37 -0.78
CA PHE A 179 2.00 -21.48 0.65
C PHE A 179 2.30 -20.09 1.23
N GLU A 180 1.72 -19.77 2.37
CA GLU A 180 1.85 -18.47 3.00
C GLU A 180 2.99 -18.48 4.02
N CYS A 181 3.94 -17.57 3.87
CA CYS A 181 5.01 -17.42 4.85
C CYS A 181 4.47 -16.77 6.13
N GLY A 182 4.80 -17.34 7.29
CA GLY A 182 4.42 -16.80 8.59
C GLY A 182 4.83 -15.35 8.81
N MET A 183 5.94 -14.91 8.20
CA MET A 183 6.36 -13.50 8.24
C MET A 183 5.51 -12.55 7.38
N GLN A 184 4.63 -13.07 6.53
CA GLN A 184 3.59 -12.27 5.86
C GLN A 184 2.39 -12.00 6.79
N THR A 185 2.29 -12.74 7.91
CA THR A 185 1.37 -12.36 8.98
C THR A 185 1.95 -11.14 9.70
N LEU A 186 1.31 -9.99 9.51
CA LEU A 186 1.74 -8.71 10.08
C LEU A 186 1.99 -8.78 11.59
N GLN A 187 1.15 -9.51 12.32
CA GLN A 187 1.24 -9.66 13.78
C GLN A 187 2.46 -10.48 14.20
N ILE A 188 2.84 -11.51 13.42
CA ILE A 188 4.08 -12.28 13.65
C ILE A 188 5.29 -11.40 13.37
N TYR A 189 5.27 -10.67 12.26
CA TYR A 189 6.36 -9.74 11.90
C TYR A 189 6.56 -8.65 12.96
N ALA A 190 5.47 -8.04 13.43
CA ALA A 190 5.50 -7.03 14.49
C ALA A 190 6.04 -7.59 15.81
N ALA A 191 5.55 -8.76 16.24
CA ALA A 191 6.00 -9.40 17.47
C ALA A 191 7.50 -9.71 17.43
N LEU A 192 7.99 -10.29 16.32
CA LEU A 192 9.42 -10.59 16.15
C LEU A 192 10.27 -9.31 16.23
N GLY A 193 9.82 -8.24 15.56
CA GLY A 193 10.54 -6.97 15.55
C GLY A 193 10.73 -6.38 16.94
N VAL A 194 9.68 -6.38 17.77
CA VAL A 194 9.74 -5.84 19.13
C VAL A 194 10.51 -6.76 20.08
N CYS A 195 10.28 -8.08 20.04
CA CYS A 195 11.03 -9.03 20.86
C CYS A 195 12.54 -8.91 20.61
N LYS A 196 12.96 -8.77 19.34
CA LYS A 196 14.37 -8.52 19.00
C LYS A 196 14.90 -7.21 19.57
N GLN A 197 14.12 -6.13 19.50
CA GLN A 197 14.53 -4.84 20.06
C GLN A 197 14.72 -4.91 21.57
N ILE A 198 13.81 -5.60 22.28
CA ILE A 198 13.89 -5.80 23.73
C ILE A 198 15.11 -6.66 24.08
N GLY A 199 15.33 -7.78 23.38
CA GLY A 199 16.50 -8.64 23.62
C GLY A 199 17.82 -7.88 23.42
N ILE A 200 17.93 -7.08 22.34
CA ILE A 200 19.08 -6.20 22.11
C ILE A 200 19.27 -5.20 23.26
N ALA A 201 18.20 -4.55 23.74
CA ALA A 201 18.28 -3.58 24.82
C ALA A 201 18.65 -4.23 26.18
N ALA A 202 18.18 -5.45 26.42
CA ALA A 202 18.49 -6.24 27.61
C ALA A 202 19.86 -6.95 27.54
N ASN A 203 20.55 -6.87 26.39
CA ASN A 203 21.76 -7.63 26.09
C ASN A 203 21.58 -9.14 26.35
N THR A 204 20.41 -9.66 25.99
CA THR A 204 20.10 -11.08 26.00
C THR A 204 20.06 -11.58 24.55
N ASP A 205 20.65 -12.75 24.30
CA ASP A 205 20.54 -13.45 23.00
C ASP A 205 19.15 -14.10 22.81
N GLU A 206 18.22 -13.83 23.73
CA GLU A 206 16.94 -14.50 23.77
C GLU A 206 15.88 -13.64 23.10
N TYR A 207 15.32 -14.12 21.99
CA TYR A 207 13.97 -13.77 21.52
C TYR A 207 12.87 -14.33 22.44
N ASP A 208 13.16 -14.49 23.74
CA ASP A 208 12.34 -15.23 24.69
C ASP A 208 10.93 -14.67 24.74
N GLY A 209 9.95 -15.58 24.69
CA GLY A 209 8.54 -15.25 24.60
C GLY A 209 8.02 -15.02 23.18
N PHE A 210 8.85 -14.84 22.14
CA PHE A 210 8.35 -14.75 20.76
C PHE A 210 7.67 -16.05 20.33
N GLU A 211 8.22 -17.22 20.65
CA GLU A 211 7.59 -18.50 20.27
C GLU A 211 6.24 -18.69 20.96
N THR A 212 6.17 -18.36 22.25
CA THR A 212 4.91 -18.36 23.01
C THR A 212 3.90 -17.40 22.39
N LEU A 213 4.33 -16.18 22.06
CA LEU A 213 3.49 -15.19 21.39
C LEU A 213 3.05 -15.65 20.00
N ALA A 214 3.96 -16.20 19.20
CA ALA A 214 3.70 -16.71 17.86
C ALA A 214 2.65 -17.83 17.90
N ARG A 215 2.78 -18.77 18.83
CA ARG A 215 1.77 -19.81 19.07
C ARG A 215 0.40 -19.19 19.36
N MET A 216 0.32 -18.27 20.34
CA MET A 216 -0.95 -17.62 20.68
C MET A 216 -1.55 -16.79 19.53
N ILE A 217 -0.70 -16.18 18.69
CA ILE A 217 -1.11 -15.43 17.50
C ILE A 217 -1.69 -16.37 16.45
N LEU A 218 -1.04 -17.51 16.19
CA LEU A 218 -1.49 -18.50 15.20
C LEU A 218 -2.77 -19.23 15.64
N GLU A 219 -2.92 -19.51 16.94
CA GLU A 219 -4.14 -20.04 17.54
C GLU A 219 -5.31 -19.03 17.54
N SER A 220 -5.02 -17.74 17.38
CA SER A 220 -6.06 -16.70 17.29
C SER A 220 -6.67 -16.64 15.89
N PRO A 221 -7.98 -16.37 15.76
CA PRO A 221 -8.61 -16.09 14.48
C PRO A 221 -7.83 -15.04 13.67
N PRO A 222 -7.62 -15.26 12.36
CA PRO A 222 -6.93 -14.29 11.50
C PRO A 222 -7.57 -12.91 11.54
N CYS A 223 -6.75 -11.87 11.46
CA CYS A 223 -7.22 -10.50 11.27
C CYS A 223 -7.47 -10.29 9.77
N ASN A 224 -8.68 -10.59 9.30
CA ASN A 224 -9.06 -10.47 7.89
C ASN A 224 -9.99 -9.26 7.67
N ALA A 225 -10.19 -8.86 6.41
CA ALA A 225 -11.07 -7.75 6.07
C ALA A 225 -12.55 -8.14 5.85
N GLU A 226 -12.84 -9.43 5.72
CA GLU A 226 -14.12 -9.95 5.20
C GLU A 226 -15.06 -10.43 6.29
N ASP A 227 -14.56 -11.14 7.31
CA ASP A 227 -15.36 -11.65 8.42
C ASP A 227 -14.55 -11.75 9.72
N MET A 228 -14.81 -10.82 10.64
CA MET A 228 -14.31 -10.87 12.02
C MET A 228 -15.44 -10.91 13.05
N ARG A 229 -16.63 -11.43 12.70
CA ARG A 229 -17.80 -11.46 13.61
C ARG A 229 -17.54 -12.23 14.91
N ASN A 230 -16.72 -13.29 14.84
CA ASN A 230 -16.38 -14.15 15.98
C ASN A 230 -15.06 -13.74 16.66
N ALA A 231 -14.50 -12.56 16.35
CA ALA A 231 -13.28 -12.10 16.99
C ALA A 231 -13.54 -11.63 18.43
N THR A 232 -12.58 -11.86 19.32
CA THR A 232 -12.52 -11.20 20.62
C THR A 232 -11.91 -9.81 20.45
N TRP A 233 -12.59 -8.79 20.97
CA TRP A 233 -12.27 -7.38 20.75
C TRP A 233 -11.70 -6.73 22.01
N TYR A 234 -10.73 -5.85 21.82
CA TYR A 234 -10.03 -5.15 22.88
C TYR A 234 -9.93 -3.66 22.57
N ALA A 235 -10.06 -2.82 23.59
CA ALA A 235 -9.83 -1.39 23.51
C ALA A 235 -8.97 -0.92 24.68
N PRO A 236 -8.24 0.21 24.55
CA PRO A 236 -7.56 0.82 25.68
C PRO A 236 -8.52 1.07 26.85
N LYS A 237 -8.05 0.92 28.09
CA LYS A 237 -8.90 1.06 29.28
C LYS A 237 -9.56 2.44 29.40
N ASP A 238 -8.82 3.48 29.00
CA ASP A 238 -9.24 4.88 28.93
C ASP A 238 -10.19 5.17 27.75
N CYS A 239 -10.35 4.25 26.80
CA CYS A 239 -11.33 4.37 25.74
C CYS A 239 -12.74 4.11 26.30
N THR A 240 -13.56 5.16 26.29
CA THR A 240 -14.99 5.13 26.66
C THR A 240 -15.91 5.08 25.44
N VAL A 241 -15.34 5.12 24.24
CA VAL A 241 -16.06 5.20 22.98
C VAL A 241 -16.01 3.84 22.29
N ASP A 242 -17.17 3.28 21.95
CA ASP A 242 -17.32 1.96 21.28
C ASP A 242 -16.92 1.97 19.78
N VAL A 243 -16.08 2.91 19.39
CA VAL A 243 -15.69 3.16 17.99
C VAL A 243 -14.28 2.63 17.70
N TYR A 244 -13.46 2.37 18.72
CA TYR A 244 -12.13 1.75 18.57
C TYR A 244 -12.11 0.35 19.19
N ALA A 245 -11.64 -0.63 18.43
CA ALA A 245 -11.43 -2.00 18.85
C ALA A 245 -10.38 -2.70 17.97
N ILE A 246 -9.49 -3.45 18.62
CA ILE A 246 -8.52 -4.33 17.97
C ILE A 246 -8.82 -5.80 18.30
N CYS A 247 -8.55 -6.70 17.36
CA CYS A 247 -8.75 -8.12 17.61
C CYS A 247 -7.64 -8.70 18.50
N ARG A 248 -7.92 -9.84 19.15
CA ARG A 248 -6.93 -10.60 19.95
C ARG A 248 -5.58 -10.76 19.25
N ARG A 249 -5.59 -11.11 17.95
CA ARG A 249 -4.37 -11.33 17.18
C ARG A 249 -3.51 -10.05 17.09
N CYS A 250 -4.13 -8.88 16.90
CA CYS A 250 -3.43 -7.60 16.88
C CYS A 250 -2.99 -7.16 18.29
N LEU A 251 -3.79 -7.43 19.33
CA LEU A 251 -3.36 -7.23 20.71
C LEU A 251 -2.08 -8.02 21.01
N LEU A 252 -2.03 -9.31 20.64
CA LEU A 252 -0.88 -10.17 20.84
C LEU A 252 0.33 -9.76 19.97
N GLY A 253 0.12 -9.37 18.71
CA GLY A 253 1.22 -9.00 17.81
C GLY A 253 1.86 -7.64 18.12
N PHE A 254 1.05 -6.65 18.50
CA PHE A 254 1.51 -5.28 18.71
C PHE A 254 1.63 -4.91 20.18
N MET A 255 0.69 -5.29 21.03
CA MET A 255 0.61 -4.75 22.40
C MET A 255 1.24 -5.65 23.45
N ALA A 256 1.26 -6.97 23.25
CA ALA A 256 1.85 -7.88 24.23
C ALA A 256 3.38 -7.80 24.33
N PRO A 257 4.17 -7.78 23.23
CA PRO A 257 5.63 -7.72 23.31
C PRO A 257 6.17 -6.51 24.10
N PRO A 258 5.69 -5.26 23.89
CA PRO A 258 6.14 -4.12 24.68
C PRO A 258 5.47 -4.02 26.06
N GLY A 259 4.69 -5.01 26.49
CA GLY A 259 4.00 -5.02 27.78
C GLY A 259 2.70 -4.21 27.86
N PHE A 260 2.28 -3.57 26.78
CA PHE A 260 1.07 -2.72 26.73
C PHE A 260 -0.25 -3.48 26.75
N ALA A 261 -0.26 -4.81 26.57
CA ALA A 261 -1.51 -5.59 26.61
C ALA A 261 -2.31 -5.40 27.92
N ARG A 262 -1.63 -5.09 29.03
CA ARG A 262 -2.26 -4.82 30.34
C ARG A 262 -3.07 -3.52 30.36
N GLU A 263 -2.84 -2.62 29.41
CA GLU A 263 -3.57 -1.34 29.28
C GLU A 263 -4.86 -1.49 28.48
N PHE A 264 -5.19 -2.70 28.03
CA PHE A 264 -6.41 -2.99 27.30
C PHE A 264 -7.43 -3.71 28.19
N LYS A 265 -8.70 -3.56 27.82
CA LYS A 265 -9.84 -4.33 28.34
C LYS A 265 -10.56 -5.00 27.17
N GLU A 266 -11.14 -6.16 27.43
CA GLU A 266 -12.07 -6.76 26.49
C GLU A 266 -13.33 -5.89 26.38
N VAL A 267 -13.86 -5.76 25.17
CA VAL A 267 -15.07 -4.97 24.88
C VAL A 267 -16.08 -5.81 24.11
N GLU A 268 -17.36 -5.50 24.29
CA GLU A 268 -18.40 -6.08 23.44
C GLU A 268 -18.15 -5.69 21.98
N SER A 269 -18.60 -6.56 21.08
CA SER A 269 -18.42 -6.27 19.66
C SER A 269 -19.21 -5.04 19.20
N ARG A 270 -18.68 -4.36 18.17
CA ARG A 270 -19.28 -3.16 17.59
C ARG A 270 -20.72 -3.39 17.15
N ARG A 271 -21.67 -2.67 17.75
CA ARG A 271 -23.06 -2.60 17.30
C ARG A 271 -23.10 -1.79 16.00
N GLY A 272 -23.43 -2.40 14.86
CA GLY A 272 -23.61 -1.66 13.60
C GLY A 272 -22.90 -2.18 12.34
N GLY A 273 -22.33 -3.40 12.36
CA GLY A 273 -22.07 -4.14 11.11
C GLY A 273 -20.70 -3.94 10.44
N ASN A 274 -19.82 -3.04 10.91
CA ASN A 274 -18.44 -2.96 10.41
C ASN A 274 -17.47 -3.61 11.40
N TRP A 275 -17.14 -4.88 11.13
CA TRP A 275 -16.32 -5.76 11.98
C TRP A 275 -14.85 -5.74 11.56
N LEU A 276 -14.28 -4.56 11.35
CA LEU A 276 -12.87 -4.43 10.93
C LEU A 276 -12.00 -3.95 12.09
N CYS A 277 -10.89 -4.65 12.34
CA CYS A 277 -9.88 -4.27 13.31
C CYS A 277 -9.23 -2.92 12.95
N ASP A 278 -9.12 -2.00 13.91
CA ASP A 278 -8.50 -0.69 13.65
C ASP A 278 -7.01 -0.78 13.29
N LEU A 279 -6.35 -1.87 13.69
CA LEU A 279 -4.97 -2.19 13.30
C LEU A 279 -4.88 -3.05 12.04
N HIS A 280 -5.97 -3.23 11.30
CA HIS A 280 -5.91 -3.86 9.98
C HIS A 280 -5.31 -2.87 8.94
N PRO A 281 -4.38 -3.28 8.06
CA PRO A 281 -3.70 -2.37 7.13
C PRO A 281 -4.59 -1.59 6.16
N THR A 282 -5.81 -2.07 5.89
CA THR A 282 -6.76 -1.39 5.02
C THR A 282 -7.52 -0.28 5.72
N THR A 283 -7.43 -0.14 7.05
CA THR A 283 -8.08 0.96 7.74
C THR A 283 -7.35 2.27 7.44
N PRO A 284 -8.08 3.39 7.24
CA PRO A 284 -7.47 4.67 6.89
C PRO A 284 -6.47 5.20 7.94
N ARG A 285 -6.67 4.86 9.21
CA ARG A 285 -5.82 5.32 10.33
C ARG A 285 -4.67 4.40 10.67
N PHE A 286 -4.57 3.21 10.06
CA PHE A 286 -3.55 2.22 10.39
C PHE A 286 -2.14 2.81 10.49
N ARG A 287 -1.70 3.59 9.49
CA ARG A 287 -0.37 4.20 9.48
C ARG A 287 -0.16 5.23 10.59
N LYS A 288 -1.19 6.00 10.94
CA LYS A 288 -1.12 6.99 12.02
C LYS A 288 -1.05 6.30 13.39
N TYR A 289 -1.85 5.25 13.58
CA TYR A 289 -1.78 4.40 14.77
C TYR A 289 -0.41 3.75 14.89
N LEU A 290 0.14 3.18 13.81
CA LEU A 290 1.46 2.56 13.83
C LEU A 290 2.58 3.57 14.17
N ALA A 291 2.50 4.81 13.69
CA ALA A 291 3.47 5.85 14.02
C ALA A 291 3.42 6.22 15.52
N LYS A 292 2.21 6.36 16.10
CA LYS A 292 2.04 6.64 17.53
C LYS A 292 2.42 5.45 18.39
N TYR A 293 2.13 4.24 17.94
CA TYR A 293 2.59 3.00 18.56
C TYR A 293 4.12 2.92 18.56
N ALA A 294 4.79 3.20 17.44
CA ALA A 294 6.25 3.18 17.37
C ALA A 294 6.88 4.21 18.33
N ALA A 295 6.27 5.38 18.49
CA ALA A 295 6.68 6.36 19.49
C ALA A 295 6.46 5.83 20.93
N ALA A 296 5.32 5.21 21.20
CA ALA A 296 5.00 4.60 22.49
C ALA A 296 6.00 3.50 22.88
N VAL A 297 6.32 2.59 21.95
CA VAL A 297 7.33 1.53 22.19
C VAL A 297 8.70 2.12 22.45
N LYS A 298 9.14 3.09 21.62
CA LYS A 298 10.46 3.71 21.76
C LYS A 298 10.63 4.46 23.09
N LEU A 299 9.57 5.06 23.61
CA LEU A 299 9.57 5.85 24.85
C LEU A 299 9.04 5.07 26.05
N GLU A 300 8.69 3.80 25.87
CA GLU A 300 8.07 2.94 26.89
C GLU A 300 6.84 3.58 27.58
N ASP A 301 6.09 4.41 26.84
CA ASP A 301 4.92 5.14 27.34
C ASP A 301 3.71 4.92 26.44
N PHE A 302 2.77 4.10 26.92
CA PHE A 302 1.53 3.78 26.22
C PHE A 302 0.63 5.00 25.98
N SER A 303 0.77 6.07 26.76
CA SER A 303 -0.08 7.26 26.66
C SER A 303 0.08 7.99 25.32
N PHE A 304 1.22 7.86 24.64
CA PHE A 304 1.41 8.38 23.27
C PHE A 304 0.45 7.74 22.26
N PHE A 305 0.11 6.47 22.47
CA PHE A 305 -0.84 5.73 21.65
C PHE A 305 -2.28 5.96 22.14
N SER A 306 -2.54 5.77 23.44
CA SER A 306 -3.91 5.79 23.97
C SER A 306 -4.56 7.17 23.85
N LYS A 307 -3.85 8.26 24.16
CA LYS A 307 -4.36 9.63 24.00
C LYS A 307 -4.75 9.91 22.55
N TYR A 308 -3.93 9.46 21.60
CA TYR A 308 -4.25 9.62 20.18
C TYR A 308 -5.49 8.82 19.79
N VAL A 309 -5.63 7.58 20.27
CA VAL A 309 -6.84 6.78 20.04
C VAL A 309 -8.07 7.48 20.60
N VAL A 310 -8.05 7.92 21.86
CA VAL A 310 -9.20 8.60 22.51
C VAL A 310 -9.55 9.90 21.80
N GLU A 311 -8.55 10.69 21.40
CA GLU A 311 -8.74 11.99 20.79
C GLU A 311 -9.24 11.91 19.33
N TRP A 312 -8.81 10.93 18.55
CA TRP A 312 -9.03 10.90 17.10
C TRP A 312 -10.06 9.89 16.64
N THR A 313 -10.28 8.81 17.39
CA THR A 313 -11.29 7.79 17.07
C THR A 313 -12.70 8.37 16.83
N PRO A 314 -13.20 9.32 17.66
CA PRO A 314 -14.58 9.82 17.52
C PRO A 314 -14.87 10.52 16.19
N TYR A 315 -13.84 11.02 15.51
CA TYR A 315 -14.02 11.74 14.25
C TYR A 315 -14.24 10.74 13.13
N PRO A 316 -15.24 10.91 12.26
CA PRO A 316 -15.39 10.06 11.08
C PRO A 316 -14.26 10.31 10.08
N GLU A 317 -13.99 9.33 9.24
CA GLU A 317 -13.04 9.50 8.14
C GLU A 317 -13.52 10.56 7.15
N CYS A 318 -12.55 11.28 6.58
CA CYS A 318 -12.83 12.31 5.60
C CYS A 318 -13.40 11.66 4.32
N PRO A 319 -14.63 12.03 3.90
CA PRO A 319 -15.23 11.47 2.69
C PRO A 319 -14.59 12.01 1.41
N ARG A 320 -13.61 12.92 1.53
CA ARG A 320 -12.96 13.58 0.40
C ARG A 320 -14.00 14.23 -0.51
N ASN A 321 -14.03 13.86 -1.79
CA ASN A 321 -14.97 14.33 -2.79
C ASN A 321 -16.27 13.50 -2.87
N GLU A 322 -16.41 12.45 -2.06
CA GLU A 322 -17.66 11.70 -1.98
C GLU A 322 -18.73 12.52 -1.25
N ALA A 323 -19.95 12.52 -1.80
CA ALA A 323 -21.08 13.18 -1.17
C ALA A 323 -21.53 12.37 0.06
N CYS A 324 -21.71 13.06 1.19
CA CYS A 324 -22.22 12.47 2.42
C CYS A 324 -23.36 13.32 2.99
N THR A 325 -24.36 12.65 3.54
CA THR A 325 -25.50 13.25 4.24
C THR A 325 -25.38 13.05 5.75
N ASN A 326 -26.15 13.82 6.54
CA ASN A 326 -26.28 13.65 7.99
C ASN A 326 -24.93 13.67 8.75
N ARG A 327 -24.03 14.57 8.37
CA ARG A 327 -22.74 14.77 9.04
C ARG A 327 -22.58 16.22 9.47
N LYS A 328 -21.73 16.45 10.47
CA LYS A 328 -21.29 17.79 10.85
C LYS A 328 -20.28 18.30 9.83
N TRP A 329 -20.47 19.54 9.43
CA TRP A 329 -19.60 20.25 8.50
C TRP A 329 -19.27 21.63 9.06
N TYR A 330 -18.05 22.07 8.76
CA TYR A 330 -17.54 23.40 9.07
C TYR A 330 -17.42 24.18 7.78
N GLY A 331 -17.93 25.41 7.72
CA GLY A 331 -17.85 26.17 6.47
C GLY A 331 -18.64 27.46 6.48
N GLU A 332 -18.64 28.12 5.32
CA GLU A 332 -19.39 29.34 5.04
C GLU A 332 -19.85 29.30 3.58
N GLY A 333 -21.13 29.59 3.34
CA GLY A 333 -21.72 29.50 1.99
C GLY A 333 -21.65 28.09 1.40
N ARG A 334 -21.01 27.94 0.22
CA ARG A 334 -20.81 26.65 -0.46
C ARG A 334 -19.52 25.94 -0.03
N PHE A 335 -18.68 26.57 0.78
CA PHE A 335 -17.47 25.94 1.31
C PHE A 335 -17.81 24.99 2.46
N THR A 336 -17.27 23.77 2.41
CA THR A 336 -17.53 22.72 3.41
C THR A 336 -16.26 21.92 3.72
N ALA A 337 -15.95 21.79 5.01
CA ALA A 337 -14.89 20.97 5.57
C ALA A 337 -15.49 19.96 6.55
N CYS A 338 -15.12 18.68 6.43
CA CYS A 338 -15.59 17.67 7.39
C CYS A 338 -14.91 17.86 8.76
N GLU A 339 -15.49 17.28 9.80
CA GLU A 339 -14.98 17.40 11.19
C GLU A 339 -13.49 17.05 11.31
N LEU A 340 -13.05 15.99 10.63
CA LEU A 340 -11.65 15.58 10.66
C LEU A 340 -10.72 16.61 9.99
N CYS A 341 -11.09 17.16 8.84
CA CYS A 341 -10.26 18.16 8.17
C CYS A 341 -10.25 19.50 8.89
N TYR A 342 -11.37 19.87 9.52
CA TYR A 342 -11.40 21.04 10.39
C TYR A 342 -10.41 20.88 11.54
N LYS A 343 -10.51 19.77 12.30
CA LYS A 343 -9.59 19.47 13.41
C LYS A 343 -8.12 19.41 12.99
N GLU A 344 -7.81 18.79 11.85
CA GLU A 344 -6.42 18.64 11.40
C GLU A 344 -5.77 19.90 10.83
N ALA A 345 -6.54 20.74 10.13
CA ALA A 345 -5.97 21.76 9.25
C ALA A 345 -6.49 23.17 9.52
N MET A 346 -7.56 23.31 10.29
CA MET A 346 -8.25 24.59 10.46
C MET A 346 -8.33 25.01 11.91
N GLU A 347 -8.61 24.08 12.84
CA GLU A 347 -8.73 24.36 14.27
C GLU A 347 -7.48 25.07 14.81
N GLY A 348 -7.70 26.17 15.53
CA GLY A 348 -6.64 27.02 16.08
C GLY A 348 -6.07 28.08 15.10
N ALA A 349 -6.46 28.10 13.83
CA ALA A 349 -6.05 29.15 12.89
C ALA A 349 -6.87 30.45 13.08
N SER A 350 -6.32 31.59 12.65
CA SER A 350 -6.91 32.93 12.84
C SER A 350 -8.34 33.07 12.28
N LEU A 351 -8.63 32.40 11.16
CA LEU A 351 -9.93 32.44 10.50
C LEU A 351 -10.87 31.31 10.94
N ALA A 352 -10.42 30.36 11.76
CA ALA A 352 -11.17 29.14 12.08
C ALA A 352 -12.48 29.40 12.84
N SER A 353 -12.50 30.43 13.68
CA SER A 353 -13.67 30.85 14.46
C SER A 353 -14.73 31.58 13.62
N ARG A 354 -14.41 31.94 12.37
CA ARG A 354 -15.34 32.57 11.43
C ARG A 354 -16.20 31.56 10.67
N LEU A 355 -15.89 30.26 10.77
CA LEU A 355 -16.62 29.21 10.07
C LEU A 355 -17.75 28.68 10.94
N ASP A 356 -18.92 28.52 10.33
CA ASP A 356 -20.08 27.95 11.01
C ASP A 356 -19.94 26.43 11.11
N CYS A 357 -20.40 25.86 12.22
CA CYS A 357 -20.54 24.42 12.39
C CYS A 357 -22.01 24.05 12.37
N ALA A 358 -22.41 23.26 11.36
CA ALA A 358 -23.79 22.82 11.21
C ALA A 358 -23.86 21.33 10.87
N LEU A 359 -24.92 20.68 11.36
CA LEU A 359 -25.32 19.38 10.84
C LEU A 359 -26.00 19.60 9.49
N VAL A 360 -25.39 19.12 8.40
CA VAL A 360 -25.94 19.29 7.06
C VAL A 360 -26.73 18.03 6.69
N PRO A 361 -28.07 18.12 6.52
CA PRO A 361 -28.90 16.97 6.16
C PRO A 361 -28.73 16.58 4.68
N ASN A 362 -28.42 17.54 3.83
CA ASN A 362 -28.21 17.34 2.39
C ASN A 362 -26.78 16.87 2.07
N GLU A 363 -26.55 16.48 0.83
CA GLU A 363 -25.23 16.06 0.35
C GLU A 363 -24.19 17.18 0.44
N ALA A 364 -23.13 16.94 1.20
CA ALA A 364 -21.96 17.78 1.27
C ALA A 364 -20.68 16.98 1.04
N ARG A 365 -19.63 17.68 0.59
CA ARG A 365 -18.31 17.09 0.25
C ARG A 365 -17.23 17.84 1.00
N CYS A 366 -16.13 17.18 1.31
CA CYS A 366 -15.01 17.87 1.93
C CYS A 366 -14.20 18.60 0.86
N GLN A 367 -13.93 19.88 1.07
CA GLN A 367 -13.04 20.65 0.20
C GLN A 367 -11.62 20.71 0.76
N MET A 368 -11.41 20.33 2.02
CA MET A 368 -10.11 20.42 2.71
C MET A 368 -9.27 19.13 2.67
N TYR A 369 -9.64 18.14 1.85
CA TYR A 369 -8.87 16.90 1.74
C TYR A 369 -7.56 17.06 0.95
N SER A 370 -7.45 18.05 0.05
CA SER A 370 -6.25 18.22 -0.78
C SER A 370 -5.19 19.07 -0.07
N ARG A 371 -3.92 18.77 -0.35
CA ARG A 371 -2.78 19.51 0.23
C ARG A 371 -2.76 20.97 -0.24
N ARG A 372 -3.11 21.23 -1.50
CA ARG A 372 -3.19 22.58 -2.05
C ARG A 372 -4.23 23.43 -1.32
N MET A 373 -5.45 22.91 -1.10
CA MET A 373 -6.48 23.65 -0.36
C MET A 373 -6.05 23.96 1.08
N ARG A 374 -5.36 23.03 1.74
CA ARG A 374 -4.79 23.28 3.07
C ARG A 374 -3.71 24.38 3.04
N ASN A 375 -2.92 24.49 1.98
CA ASN A 375 -1.95 25.56 1.82
C ASN A 375 -2.61 26.91 1.51
N LEU A 376 -3.64 26.94 0.66
CA LEU A 376 -4.44 28.14 0.38
C LEU A 376 -5.13 28.65 1.64
N TRP A 377 -5.68 27.75 2.46
CA TRP A 377 -6.23 28.10 3.77
C TRP A 377 -5.18 28.73 4.69
N ARG A 378 -3.96 28.17 4.73
CA ARG A 378 -2.86 28.75 5.53
C ARG A 378 -2.51 30.16 5.06
N GLN A 379 -2.39 30.38 3.75
CA GLN A 379 -2.13 31.71 3.18
C GLN A 379 -3.25 32.69 3.49
N ALA A 380 -4.50 32.26 3.42
CA ALA A 380 -5.66 33.06 3.79
C ALA A 380 -5.61 33.46 5.27
N CYS A 381 -5.24 32.55 6.16
CA CYS A 381 -5.06 32.84 7.58
C CYS A 381 -3.92 33.84 7.85
N GLU A 382 -2.80 33.72 7.11
CA GLU A 382 -1.66 34.66 7.18
C GLU A 382 -2.05 36.06 6.71
N ASN A 383 -2.84 36.16 5.64
CA ASN A 383 -3.31 37.42 5.07
C ASN A 383 -4.60 37.95 5.71
N ASN A 384 -5.20 37.19 6.63
CA ASN A 384 -6.52 37.44 7.20
C ASN A 384 -7.64 37.67 6.16
N ASP A 385 -7.56 36.96 5.03
CA ASP A 385 -8.43 37.13 3.86
C ASP A 385 -9.27 35.88 3.62
N LEU A 386 -10.44 35.81 4.28
CA LEU A 386 -11.38 34.71 4.13
C LEU A 386 -12.11 34.77 2.77
N ASP A 387 -12.39 35.96 2.26
CA ASP A 387 -13.22 36.14 1.07
C ASP A 387 -12.51 35.59 -0.18
N SER A 388 -11.21 35.88 -0.33
CA SER A 388 -10.40 35.31 -1.42
C SER A 388 -10.31 33.79 -1.33
N PHE A 389 -10.24 33.23 -0.12
CA PHE A 389 -10.24 31.77 0.06
C PHE A 389 -11.58 31.16 -0.35
N LEU A 390 -12.70 31.76 0.07
CA LEU A 390 -14.05 31.28 -0.29
C LEU A 390 -14.28 31.37 -1.80
N ALA A 391 -13.79 32.43 -2.47
CA ALA A 391 -13.86 32.54 -3.93
C ALA A 391 -13.14 31.38 -4.63
N LEU A 392 -11.91 31.06 -4.22
CA LEU A 392 -11.13 29.94 -4.77
C LEU A 392 -11.77 28.58 -4.46
N ALA A 393 -12.32 28.40 -3.25
CA ALA A 393 -13.01 27.18 -2.89
C ALA A 393 -14.28 26.96 -3.73
N ASN A 394 -15.05 28.02 -3.96
CA ASN A 394 -16.23 27.98 -4.81
C ASN A 394 -15.88 27.66 -6.26
N GLU A 395 -14.83 28.30 -6.80
CA GLU A 395 -14.33 28.01 -8.15
C GLU A 395 -13.93 26.53 -8.30
N ARG A 396 -13.24 25.99 -7.29
CA ARG A 396 -12.88 24.57 -7.25
C ARG A 396 -14.11 23.67 -7.24
N MET A 397 -15.13 23.99 -6.44
CA MET A 397 -16.38 23.21 -6.42
C MET A 397 -17.11 23.29 -7.76
N ASP A 398 -17.12 24.43 -8.42
CA ASP A 398 -17.74 24.58 -9.75
C ASP A 398 -17.02 23.74 -10.81
N ALA A 399 -15.68 23.75 -10.81
CA ALA A 399 -14.89 22.90 -11.70
C ALA A 399 -15.19 21.41 -11.47
N PHE A 400 -15.34 20.97 -10.22
CA PHE A 400 -15.71 19.59 -9.88
C PHE A 400 -17.10 19.21 -10.38
N LEU A 401 -18.09 20.07 -10.17
CA LEU A 401 -19.46 19.82 -10.59
C LEU A 401 -19.55 19.73 -12.12
N LEU A 402 -18.89 20.64 -12.85
CA LEU A 402 -18.79 20.58 -14.31
C LEU A 402 -18.13 19.28 -14.78
N MET A 403 -17.06 18.84 -14.12
CA MET A 403 -16.39 17.58 -14.43
C MET A 403 -17.32 16.38 -14.27
N ASN A 404 -18.06 16.31 -13.17
CA ASN A 404 -19.00 15.19 -12.93
C ASN A 404 -20.17 15.22 -13.91
N MET A 405 -20.72 16.39 -14.20
CA MET A 405 -21.80 16.52 -15.19
C MET A 405 -21.35 16.03 -16.57
N GLU A 406 -20.14 16.40 -17.02
CA GLU A 406 -19.61 15.94 -18.31
C GLU A 406 -19.36 14.42 -18.30
N LYS A 407 -18.85 13.88 -17.18
CA LYS A 407 -18.66 12.43 -17.01
C LYS A 407 -19.99 11.68 -17.10
N GLU A 408 -21.03 12.15 -16.43
CA GLU A 408 -22.37 11.56 -16.48
C GLU A 408 -22.98 11.64 -17.89
N ARG A 409 -22.81 12.78 -18.57
CA ARG A 409 -23.24 12.97 -19.96
C ARG A 409 -22.60 11.94 -20.89
N GLN A 410 -21.28 11.73 -20.77
CA GLN A 410 -20.57 10.73 -21.58
C GLN A 410 -21.01 9.29 -21.28
N LEU A 411 -21.24 8.95 -20.00
CA LEU A 411 -21.76 7.64 -19.63
C LEU A 411 -23.16 7.40 -20.19
N ALA A 412 -24.02 8.43 -20.19
CA ALA A 412 -25.35 8.36 -20.79
C ALA A 412 -25.28 8.17 -22.32
N GLU A 413 -24.43 8.95 -23.03
CA GLU A 413 -24.21 8.80 -24.47
C GLU A 413 -23.68 7.40 -24.82
N MET A 414 -22.74 6.88 -24.04
CA MET A 414 -22.20 5.52 -24.20
C MET A 414 -23.30 4.47 -24.03
N SER A 415 -24.14 4.61 -22.99
CA SER A 415 -25.24 3.69 -22.72
C SER A 415 -26.27 3.68 -23.85
N ILE A 416 -26.63 4.85 -24.38
CA ILE A 416 -27.54 4.98 -25.52
C ILE A 416 -26.95 4.31 -26.77
N ARG A 417 -25.68 4.57 -27.10
CA ARG A 417 -25.01 3.93 -28.26
C ARG A 417 -24.91 2.41 -28.09
N MET A 418 -24.61 1.93 -26.88
CA MET A 418 -24.61 0.50 -26.57
C MET A 418 -25.98 -0.13 -26.77
N SER A 419 -27.04 0.53 -26.28
CA SER A 419 -28.41 0.07 -26.48
C SER A 419 -28.77 0.00 -27.96
N GLN A 420 -28.47 1.06 -28.73
CA GLN A 420 -28.73 1.10 -30.17
C GLN A 420 -28.01 -0.02 -30.93
N ARG A 421 -26.72 -0.26 -30.60
CA ARG A 421 -25.95 -1.37 -31.18
C ARG A 421 -26.58 -2.72 -30.87
N ASN A 422 -26.97 -2.95 -29.62
CA ASN A 422 -27.59 -4.20 -29.21
C ASN A 422 -28.96 -4.41 -29.89
N THR A 423 -29.77 -3.35 -30.03
CA THR A 423 -31.04 -3.40 -30.77
C THR A 423 -30.82 -3.79 -32.24
N LEU A 424 -29.81 -3.21 -32.91
CA LEU A 424 -29.50 -3.58 -34.30
C LEU A 424 -29.00 -5.02 -34.43
N LEU A 425 -28.19 -5.51 -33.49
CA LEU A 425 -27.75 -6.91 -33.47
C LEU A 425 -28.92 -7.88 -33.27
N LEU A 426 -29.88 -7.53 -32.39
CA LEU A 426 -31.09 -8.31 -32.19
C LEU A 426 -31.96 -8.35 -33.45
N ALA A 427 -32.21 -7.18 -34.06
CA ALA A 427 -32.98 -7.07 -35.29
C ALA A 427 -32.31 -7.86 -36.44
N SER A 428 -30.99 -7.77 -36.55
CA SER A 428 -30.19 -8.54 -37.50
C SER A 428 -30.39 -10.04 -37.30
N SER A 429 -30.25 -10.54 -36.06
CA SER A 429 -30.44 -11.96 -35.75
C SER A 429 -31.86 -12.44 -36.08
N MET A 430 -32.89 -11.63 -35.81
CA MET A 430 -34.27 -11.97 -36.16
C MET A 430 -34.45 -12.07 -37.68
N ASN A 431 -33.94 -11.08 -38.41
CA ASN A 431 -34.06 -10.99 -39.86
C ASN A 431 -33.27 -12.09 -40.60
N THR A 432 -32.08 -12.44 -40.12
CA THR A 432 -31.32 -13.60 -40.61
C THR A 432 -32.03 -14.92 -40.29
N GLY A 433 -32.69 -15.03 -39.14
CA GLY A 433 -33.52 -16.19 -38.81
C GLY A 433 -34.72 -16.36 -39.75
N ILE A 434 -35.40 -15.26 -40.08
CA ILE A 434 -36.50 -15.23 -41.06
C ILE A 434 -35.99 -15.63 -42.45
N ASP A 435 -34.83 -15.11 -42.88
CA ASP A 435 -34.19 -15.49 -44.15
C ASP A 435 -33.98 -17.02 -44.22
N GLY A 436 -33.39 -17.62 -43.19
CA GLY A 436 -33.16 -19.07 -43.13
C GLY A 436 -34.44 -19.90 -43.25
N ILE A 437 -35.53 -19.49 -42.58
CA ILE A 437 -36.82 -20.19 -42.63
C ILE A 437 -37.47 -20.06 -44.02
N VAL A 438 -37.52 -18.84 -44.56
CA VAL A 438 -38.20 -18.57 -45.84
C VAL A 438 -37.45 -19.19 -47.01
N SER A 439 -36.12 -19.12 -47.00
CA SER A 439 -35.25 -19.75 -47.98
C SER A 439 -35.41 -21.28 -48.01
N ALA A 440 -35.49 -21.91 -46.83
CA ALA A 440 -35.73 -23.34 -46.74
C ALA A 440 -37.14 -23.75 -47.22
N ALA A 441 -38.14 -22.89 -47.02
CA ALA A 441 -39.53 -23.18 -47.37
C ALA A 441 -39.89 -22.94 -48.85
N ARG A 442 -39.26 -21.97 -49.53
CA ARG A 442 -39.65 -21.56 -50.89
C ARG A 442 -38.82 -22.20 -52.02
N GLY A 443 -37.63 -22.74 -51.73
CA GLY A 443 -36.70 -23.18 -52.77
C GLY A 443 -36.14 -22.02 -53.60
N ASP A 444 -34.98 -22.20 -54.24
CA ASP A 444 -34.30 -21.10 -54.94
C ASP A 444 -35.04 -20.67 -56.22
N ASN A 445 -35.64 -19.48 -56.20
CA ASN A 445 -36.39 -18.90 -57.33
C ASN A 445 -35.56 -17.87 -58.13
N GLY A 446 -34.23 -17.84 -57.96
CA GLY A 446 -33.30 -17.00 -58.72
C GLY A 446 -33.34 -15.49 -58.41
N THR A 447 -34.35 -15.01 -57.68
CA THR A 447 -34.41 -13.61 -57.23
C THR A 447 -33.42 -13.40 -56.08
N ARG A 448 -32.52 -12.42 -56.24
CA ARG A 448 -31.56 -12.03 -55.20
C ARG A 448 -31.82 -10.61 -54.72
N TRP A 449 -31.72 -10.42 -53.42
CA TRP A 449 -31.92 -9.15 -52.71
C TRP A 449 -30.58 -8.60 -52.24
N GLY A 450 -30.46 -7.29 -52.16
CA GLY A 450 -29.23 -6.61 -51.75
C GLY A 450 -29.13 -5.20 -52.29
N ASN A 451 -27.96 -4.60 -52.13
CA ASN A 451 -27.60 -3.32 -52.71
C ASN A 451 -26.08 -3.26 -52.98
N SER A 452 -25.58 -2.13 -53.47
CA SER A 452 -24.15 -1.92 -53.79
C SER A 452 -23.20 -2.09 -52.60
N SER A 453 -23.68 -2.02 -51.35
CA SER A 453 -22.85 -2.13 -50.13
C SER A 453 -22.71 -3.55 -49.59
N ILE A 454 -23.71 -4.41 -49.77
CA ILE A 454 -23.75 -5.79 -49.24
C ILE A 454 -23.78 -6.88 -50.32
N GLY A 455 -23.84 -6.49 -51.60
CA GLY A 455 -23.99 -7.37 -52.74
C GLY A 455 -25.41 -7.94 -52.89
N TYR A 456 -25.78 -8.30 -54.13
CA TYR A 456 -27.08 -8.90 -54.47
C TYR A 456 -27.01 -10.43 -54.38
N ILE A 457 -26.74 -10.95 -53.19
CA ILE A 457 -26.54 -12.41 -52.96
C ILE A 457 -27.57 -13.03 -52.02
N TRP A 458 -28.48 -12.24 -51.45
CA TRP A 458 -29.41 -12.70 -50.41
C TRP A 458 -30.69 -13.26 -51.02
N GLN A 459 -31.22 -14.35 -50.45
CA GLN A 459 -32.40 -15.03 -50.98
C GLN A 459 -33.72 -14.33 -50.61
N THR A 460 -33.73 -13.58 -49.50
CA THR A 460 -34.88 -12.77 -49.08
C THR A 460 -34.49 -11.32 -48.78
N SER A 461 -35.49 -10.43 -48.80
CA SER A 461 -35.31 -9.04 -48.35
C SER A 461 -34.93 -8.95 -46.87
N ALA A 462 -35.43 -9.88 -46.04
CA ALA A 462 -35.08 -9.97 -44.63
C ALA A 462 -33.59 -10.33 -44.43
N GLY A 463 -33.03 -11.23 -45.25
CA GLY A 463 -31.60 -11.54 -45.22
C GLY A 463 -30.71 -10.33 -45.55
N ALA A 464 -31.09 -9.58 -46.59
CA ALA A 464 -30.40 -8.34 -46.96
C ALA A 464 -30.52 -7.25 -45.87
N GLU A 465 -31.69 -7.09 -45.27
CA GLU A 465 -31.92 -6.12 -44.18
C GLU A 465 -31.17 -6.52 -42.90
N GLY A 466 -31.17 -7.80 -42.54
CA GLY A 466 -30.43 -8.32 -41.40
C GLY A 466 -28.92 -8.10 -41.54
N ARG A 467 -28.38 -8.22 -42.76
CA ARG A 467 -26.97 -7.89 -43.03
C ARG A 467 -26.67 -6.40 -42.89
N LEU A 468 -27.54 -5.53 -43.40
CA LEU A 468 -27.38 -4.07 -43.26
C LEU A 468 -27.39 -3.65 -41.79
N GLN A 469 -28.30 -4.21 -40.99
CA GLN A 469 -28.39 -3.96 -39.55
C GLN A 469 -27.14 -4.47 -38.81
N PHE A 470 -26.60 -5.62 -39.21
CA PHE A 470 -25.34 -6.13 -38.67
C PHE A 470 -24.16 -5.19 -38.98
N ASP A 471 -24.00 -4.79 -40.23
CA ASP A 471 -22.90 -3.91 -40.66
C ASP A 471 -23.03 -2.52 -40.01
N GLN A 472 -24.25 -2.01 -39.85
CA GLN A 472 -24.52 -0.78 -39.09
C GLN A 472 -24.20 -0.94 -37.60
N ALA A 473 -24.49 -2.09 -36.99
CA ALA A 473 -24.13 -2.37 -35.60
C ALA A 473 -22.62 -2.46 -35.40
N MET A 474 -21.91 -3.13 -36.31
CA MET A 474 -20.45 -3.28 -36.28
C MET A 474 -19.72 -1.98 -36.61
N GLY A 475 -20.33 -1.10 -37.42
CA GLY A 475 -19.83 0.24 -37.71
C GLY A 475 -20.11 1.27 -36.61
N MET A 476 -20.96 0.96 -35.62
CA MET A 476 -21.18 1.84 -34.48
C MET A 476 -19.98 1.79 -33.53
N ASN A 477 -19.21 2.88 -33.53
CA ASN A 477 -18.15 3.11 -32.55
C ASN A 477 -18.75 3.33 -31.14
N VAL A 478 -18.84 2.26 -30.38
CA VAL A 478 -18.95 2.33 -28.92
C VAL A 478 -17.56 2.60 -28.37
N VAL A 479 -17.19 3.88 -28.38
CA VAL A 479 -15.96 4.37 -27.77
C VAL A 479 -16.11 4.18 -26.25
N PRO A 480 -15.22 3.43 -25.56
CA PRO A 480 -15.27 3.34 -24.11
C PRO A 480 -15.18 4.74 -23.49
N ALA A 481 -15.90 5.01 -22.40
CA ALA A 481 -15.92 6.31 -21.73
C ALA A 481 -14.53 6.87 -21.38
N SER A 482 -13.51 6.00 -21.27
CA SER A 482 -12.11 6.38 -21.05
C SER A 482 -11.37 6.90 -22.28
N SER A 483 -11.96 6.88 -23.48
CA SER A 483 -11.27 7.22 -24.74
C SER A 483 -11.71 8.53 -25.39
N ASP A 484 -12.73 9.21 -24.86
CA ASP A 484 -13.05 10.60 -25.21
C ASP A 484 -12.41 11.60 -24.23
N LEU A 485 -11.15 11.32 -23.86
CA LEU A 485 -10.32 12.14 -22.99
C LEU A 485 -10.07 13.54 -23.59
N ALA A 486 -10.16 13.71 -24.91
CA ALA A 486 -9.94 14.99 -25.57
C ALA A 486 -10.99 16.04 -25.18
N ARG A 487 -12.26 15.64 -24.99
CA ARG A 487 -13.32 16.53 -24.52
C ARG A 487 -13.25 16.82 -23.02
N MET A 488 -12.79 15.84 -22.23
CA MET A 488 -12.61 16.01 -20.78
C MET A 488 -11.30 16.73 -20.42
N ALA A 489 -10.30 16.72 -21.31
CA ALA A 489 -8.96 17.28 -21.09
C ALA A 489 -8.94 18.69 -20.51
N PRO A 490 -9.66 19.70 -21.06
CA PRO A 490 -9.62 21.05 -20.50
C PRO A 490 -10.23 21.13 -19.09
N VAL A 491 -11.29 20.37 -18.82
CA VAL A 491 -11.95 20.35 -17.51
C VAL A 491 -11.10 19.59 -16.48
N MET A 492 -10.50 18.47 -16.88
CA MET A 492 -9.56 17.71 -16.05
C MET A 492 -8.28 18.50 -15.76
N GLN A 493 -7.76 19.24 -16.75
CA GLN A 493 -6.62 20.12 -16.56
C GLN A 493 -6.97 21.25 -15.59
N ARG A 494 -8.13 21.89 -15.75
CA ARG A 494 -8.57 22.94 -14.84
C ARG A 494 -8.76 22.41 -13.41
N TRP A 495 -9.34 21.22 -13.25
CA TRP A 495 -9.44 20.57 -11.95
C TRP A 495 -8.07 20.24 -11.35
N ALA A 496 -7.14 19.71 -12.15
CA ALA A 496 -5.78 19.40 -11.72
C ALA A 496 -4.97 20.65 -11.31
N GLU A 497 -5.21 21.81 -11.93
CA GLU A 497 -4.64 23.10 -11.50
C GLU A 497 -5.16 23.54 -10.13
N LEU A 498 -6.36 23.08 -9.75
CA LEU A 498 -7.06 23.46 -8.51
C LEU A 498 -6.92 22.41 -7.39
N GLU A 499 -6.39 21.22 -7.65
CA GLU A 499 -6.02 20.18 -6.65
C GLU A 499 -4.59 20.30 -6.11
#